data_AF-A0A848WR88-F1
#
_entry.id   AF-A0A848WR88-F1
#
_cell.length_a   1.000
_cell.length_b   1.000
_cell.length_c   1.000
_cell.angle_alpha   90.00
_cell.angle_beta   90.00
_cell.angle_gamma   90.00
#
_symmetry.space_group_name_H-M   'P 1'
#
loop_
_entity.id
_entity.type
_entity.pdbx_description
1 polymer ?
#
loop_
_entity_poly.entity_id
_entity_poly.type
_entity_poly.pdbx_seq_one_letter_code
_entity_poly.pdbx_strand_id
1 'polypeptide(L)'
;MKRSSFIILPTLAAAALVNPIFAAPPVDFEKDVKPILEGACLHCHAEDAKEDGGDYYMNTKELAFKGGPSYGKDVINTKDPQDSP
;
A
#
# COMPACT_ATOMS: atom_id res chain seq x y z
N MET A 1 -20.77 -37.07 -51.89
CA MET A 1 -19.38 -37.06 -51.35
C MET A 1 -18.61 -36.05 -52.21
N LYS A 2 -17.99 -34.94 -51.77
CA LYS A 2 -17.46 -34.49 -50.48
C LYS A 2 -17.68 -32.97 -50.37
N ARG A 3 -17.79 -32.52 -49.13
CA ARG A 3 -18.02 -31.14 -48.69
C ARG A 3 -16.74 -30.34 -48.97
N SER A 4 -16.82 -29.26 -49.73
CA SER A 4 -15.70 -28.31 -49.84
C SER A 4 -15.93 -27.19 -48.83
N SER A 5 -15.70 -27.54 -47.56
CA SER A 5 -15.45 -26.58 -46.49
C SER A 5 -14.12 -25.93 -46.77
N PHE A 6 -14.06 -24.60 -46.84
CA PHE A 6 -12.98 -23.80 -46.26
C PHE A 6 -13.54 -22.38 -46.08
N ILE A 7 -14.42 -22.22 -45.09
CA ILE A 7 -14.93 -20.94 -44.62
C ILE A 7 -13.87 -20.36 -43.67
N ILE A 8 -13.30 -19.25 -44.12
CA ILE A 8 -12.87 -18.06 -43.35
C ILE A 8 -11.93 -18.35 -42.16
N LEU A 9 -10.64 -18.15 -42.41
CA LEU A 9 -9.65 -17.93 -41.37
C LEU A 9 -9.93 -16.56 -40.71
N PRO A 10 -10.23 -16.45 -39.41
CA PRO A 10 -10.38 -15.15 -38.79
C PRO A 10 -8.98 -14.58 -38.58
N THR A 11 -8.68 -13.47 -39.25
CA THR A 11 -7.54 -12.61 -38.93
C THR A 11 -7.75 -12.02 -37.54
N LEU A 12 -7.27 -12.74 -36.51
CA LEU A 12 -7.15 -12.25 -35.15
C LEU A 12 -5.93 -11.32 -35.08
N ALA A 13 -6.06 -10.12 -35.63
CA ALA A 13 -5.02 -9.10 -35.59
C ALA A 13 -5.04 -8.42 -34.21
N ALA A 14 -4.00 -8.74 -33.44
CA ALA A 14 -3.51 -8.16 -32.20
C ALA A 14 -4.08 -6.78 -31.77
N ALA A 15 -5.02 -6.79 -30.83
CA ALA A 15 -5.23 -5.66 -29.91
C ALA A 15 -4.52 -5.99 -28.58
N ALA A 16 -3.19 -6.01 -28.62
CA ALA A 16 -2.36 -6.29 -27.47
C ALA A 16 -1.62 -5.03 -27.02
N LEU A 17 -1.96 -4.57 -25.81
CA LEU A 17 -1.06 -3.97 -24.83
C LEU A 17 -0.67 -2.49 -25.04
N VAL A 18 -1.64 -1.59 -24.99
CA VAL A 18 -1.37 -0.27 -24.40
C VAL A 18 -1.83 -0.35 -22.95
N ASN A 19 -0.98 -0.87 -22.06
CA ASN A 19 -1.17 -0.67 -20.63
C ASN A 19 -0.63 0.73 -20.33
N PRO A 20 -1.50 1.72 -20.07
CA PRO A 20 -0.99 3.00 -19.59
C PRO A 20 -0.33 2.72 -18.24
N ILE A 21 0.97 3.00 -18.16
CA ILE A 21 1.71 3.04 -16.90
C ILE A 21 1.21 4.30 -16.18
N PHE A 22 0.04 4.21 -15.58
CA PHE A 22 -0.40 5.24 -14.65
C PHE A 22 0.38 5.03 -13.37
N ALA A 23 1.21 6.02 -13.02
CA ALA A 23 1.74 6.12 -11.67
C ALA A 23 0.56 6.16 -10.70
N ALA A 24 0.65 5.41 -9.61
CA ALA A 24 -0.34 5.50 -8.55
C ALA A 24 -0.42 6.96 -8.05
N PRO A 25 -1.62 7.46 -7.70
CA PRO A 25 -1.73 8.76 -7.07
C PRO A 25 -0.89 8.81 -5.78
N PRO A 26 -0.42 9.99 -5.37
CA PRO A 26 0.32 10.13 -4.12
C PRO A 26 -0.54 9.68 -2.94
N VAL A 27 0.08 8.97 -2.00
CA VAL A 27 -0.57 8.50 -0.78
C VAL A 27 -0.77 9.68 0.18
N ASP A 28 -1.99 9.82 0.70
CA ASP A 28 -2.37 10.78 1.72
C ASP A 28 -2.51 10.06 3.07
N PHE A 29 -1.77 10.52 4.10
CA PHE A 29 -1.76 9.83 5.40
C PHE A 29 -3.14 9.77 6.05
N GLU A 30 -3.89 10.88 6.03
CA GLU A 30 -5.20 10.95 6.70
C GLU A 30 -6.25 10.11 5.95
N LYS A 31 -6.19 10.07 4.62
CA LYS A 31 -7.19 9.33 3.82
C LYS A 31 -6.86 7.85 3.65
N ASP A 32 -5.58 7.52 3.48
CA ASP A 32 -5.16 6.19 3.02
C ASP A 32 -4.51 5.34 4.12
N VAL A 33 -3.84 5.97 5.10
CA VAL A 33 -3.03 5.25 6.10
C VAL A 33 -3.73 5.20 7.45
N LYS A 34 -4.16 6.36 7.96
CA LYS A 34 -4.75 6.49 9.30
C LYS A 34 -5.96 5.56 9.53
N PRO A 35 -6.90 5.36 8.59
CA PRO A 35 -8.02 4.43 8.80
C PRO A 35 -7.56 2.97 9.02
N ILE A 36 -6.43 2.58 8.43
CA ILE A 36 -5.84 1.25 8.64
C ILE A 36 -5.29 1.15 10.06
N LEU A 37 -4.55 2.19 10.50
CA LEU A 37 -3.98 2.22 11.85
C LEU A 37 -5.08 2.29 12.92
N GLU A 38 -6.13 3.08 12.71
CA GLU A 38 -7.30 3.15 13.60
C GLU A 38 -7.95 1.77 13.80
N GLY A 39 -8.11 1.01 12.71
CA GLY A 39 -8.75 -0.30 12.75
C GLY A 39 -7.89 -1.42 13.36
N ALA A 40 -6.56 -1.28 13.41
CA ALA A 40 -5.67 -2.38 13.74
C ALA A 40 -4.65 -2.10 14.87
N CYS A 41 -4.22 -0.85 15.06
CA CYS A 41 -3.03 -0.53 15.83
C CYS A 41 -3.28 0.49 16.93
N LEU A 42 -4.11 1.51 16.68
CA LEU A 42 -4.31 2.64 17.59
C LEU A 42 -5.04 2.30 18.88
N HIS A 43 -5.54 1.06 19.04
CA HIS A 43 -6.03 0.60 20.33
C HIS A 43 -4.95 0.64 21.43
N CYS A 44 -3.69 0.38 21.05
CA CYS A 44 -2.53 0.40 21.95
C CYS A 44 -1.49 1.47 21.55
N HIS A 45 -1.40 1.83 20.27
CA HIS A 45 -0.36 2.73 19.75
C HIS A 45 -0.89 4.15 19.43
N ALA A 46 -1.84 4.63 20.21
CA ALA A 46 -2.25 6.04 20.20
C ALA A 46 -1.76 6.73 21.47
N GLU A 47 -1.49 8.03 21.41
CA GLU A 47 -1.07 8.81 22.58
C GLU A 47 -2.10 8.78 23.73
N ASP A 48 -3.38 8.64 23.40
CA ASP A 48 -4.50 8.55 24.34
C ASP A 48 -5.04 7.12 24.53
N ALA A 49 -4.27 6.12 24.08
CA ALA A 49 -4.61 4.72 24.30
C ALA A 49 -4.63 4.39 25.80
N LYS A 50 -5.51 3.46 26.18
CA LYS A 50 -5.62 2.98 27.57
C LYS A 50 -4.44 2.11 27.98
N GLU A 51 -3.84 1.44 26.99
CA GLU A 51 -2.65 0.60 27.14
C GLU A 51 -1.51 1.27 26.40
N ASP A 52 -0.33 1.33 27.03
CA ASP A 52 0.86 1.90 26.42
C ASP A 52 1.51 0.86 25.49
N GLY A 53 1.42 1.10 24.18
CA GLY A 53 2.05 0.32 23.11
C GLY A 53 3.58 0.43 23.06
N GLY A 54 4.24 0.56 24.20
CA GLY A 54 5.70 0.64 24.29
C GLY A 54 6.26 1.97 23.78
N ASP A 55 5.59 3.08 24.10
CA ASP A 55 6.01 4.45 23.78
C ASP A 55 6.22 4.71 22.27
N TYR A 56 5.55 3.93 21.40
CA TYR A 56 5.49 4.18 19.95
C TYR A 56 4.07 4.54 19.54
N TYR A 57 3.87 5.81 19.22
CA TYR A 57 2.57 6.35 18.83
C TYR A 57 2.51 6.56 17.33
N MET A 58 1.37 6.23 16.71
CA MET A 58 1.19 6.28 15.26
C MET A 58 -0.14 6.91 14.81
N ASN A 59 -0.87 7.55 15.72
CA ASN A 59 -2.14 8.24 15.47
C ASN A 59 -1.98 9.52 14.63
N THR A 60 -0.74 10.02 14.48
CA THR A 60 -0.37 11.08 13.54
C THR A 60 0.84 10.64 12.72
N LYS A 61 1.02 11.28 11.56
CA LYS A 61 2.18 11.03 10.70
C LYS A 61 3.46 11.33 11.46
N GLU A 62 3.52 12.49 12.12
CA GLU A 62 4.71 12.96 12.82
C GLU A 62 5.16 11.98 13.89
N LEU A 63 4.23 11.40 14.65
CA LEU A 63 4.53 10.42 15.69
C LEU A 63 4.98 9.07 15.09
N ALA A 64 4.30 8.61 14.04
CA ALA A 64 4.69 7.38 13.35
C ALA A 64 6.14 7.46 12.83
N PHE A 65 6.55 8.62 12.30
CA PHE A 65 7.93 8.83 11.85
C PHE A 65 8.94 9.10 12.98
N LYS A 66 8.48 9.53 14.16
CA LYS A 66 9.35 9.78 15.32
C LYS A 66 9.90 8.49 15.93
N GLY A 67 9.15 7.39 15.81
CA GLY A 67 9.47 6.13 16.47
C GLY A 67 9.21 6.17 17.97
N GLY A 68 9.83 5.22 18.68
CA GLY A 68 9.68 5.09 20.13
C GLY A 68 10.99 4.67 20.80
N PRO A 69 11.11 4.81 22.13
CA PRO A 69 12.25 4.34 22.91
C PRO A 69 12.65 2.88 22.60
N SER A 70 11.64 2.03 22.36
CA SER A 70 11.81 0.61 22.05
C SER A 70 12.13 0.33 20.57
N TYR A 71 11.86 1.28 19.68
CA TYR A 71 11.91 1.08 18.21
C TYR A 71 12.99 1.93 17.52
N GLY A 72 13.61 2.85 18.24
CA GLY A 72 14.60 3.77 17.69
C GLY A 72 13.97 4.88 16.84
N LYS A 73 14.81 5.80 16.38
CA LYS A 73 14.41 7.02 15.65
C LYS A 73 14.21 6.83 14.14
N ASP A 74 14.58 5.67 13.60
CA ASP A 74 14.65 5.39 12.15
C ASP A 74 13.65 4.28 11.74
N VAL A 75 12.49 4.22 12.40
CA VAL A 75 11.44 3.19 12.20
C VAL A 75 10.82 3.18 10.81
N ILE A 76 10.88 4.28 10.05
CA ILE A 76 10.31 4.36 8.71
C ILE A 76 11.35 4.92 7.75
N ASN A 77 11.85 4.06 6.87
CA ASN A 77 12.73 4.45 5.79
C ASN A 77 11.92 4.93 4.57
N THR A 78 11.97 6.24 4.32
CA THR A 78 11.21 6.89 3.21
C THR A 78 11.71 6.55 1.81
N LYS A 79 12.89 5.92 1.68
CA LYS A 79 13.48 5.53 0.39
C LYS A 79 13.22 4.06 0.08
N ASP A 80 13.19 3.22 1.09
CA ASP A 80 12.95 1.78 0.95
C ASP A 80 12.09 1.25 2.11
N PRO A 81 10.80 0.95 1.88
CA PRO A 81 9.93 0.44 2.94
C PRO A 81 10.33 -0.96 3.43
N GLN A 82 11.08 -1.75 2.63
CA GLN A 82 11.56 -3.08 3.06
C GLN A 82 12.76 -2.98 4.00
N ASP A 83 13.40 -1.82 4.08
CA ASP A 83 14.53 -1.49 4.97
C ASP A 83 14.08 -0.60 6.15
N SER A 84 12.79 -0.64 6.49
CA SER A 84 12.28 -0.08 7.74
C SER A 84 12.44 -1.15 8.85
N PRO A 85 13.13 -0.86 9.97
CA PRO A 85 13.50 -1.84 11.00
C PRO A 85 12.33 -2.35 11.85
#